data_AF-A0AAI9T0D2-F1
#
_entry.id   AF-A0AAI9T0D2-F1
#
_cell.length_a   1.000
_cell.length_b   1.000
_cell.length_c   1.000
_cell.angle_alpha   90.00
_cell.angle_beta   90.00
_cell.angle_gamma   90.00
#
_symmetry.space_group_name_H-M   'P 1'
#
loop_
_entity.id
_entity.type
_entity.pdbx_description
1 polymer ?
#
loop_
_entity_poly.entity_id
_entity_poly.type
_entity_poly.pdbx_seq_one_letter_code
_entity_poly.pdbx_strand_id
1 'polypeptide(L)'
;MPLVKSLFHQIRCAVDLKNSVIINVVQIRSATKRVSGSKTNNKDSAGRRLGPKVSEGHPVKPGQIIMRQRGTKIHPGENVRIGVDHTIYAVEPGFVRFYLDPFHPMRKYVGVALKKDIRLPKEHFAPRLRRFGYVPITDPTAALAAEAEQSRKESQLRPKLEGVRRQKGALRSTRIKKMKQSIANDFAMDLTEGDMELAAKRLVNILELVEAGETLFAARIQETYNGLYNLRLQYRKNELNMEEFELAKSNYISFSEKIDGQIGVSQDAILFKSMSETEFDNLRKELRAKLETLFKTEALQKDYRQKAADLIETPGAFNNKERQELRQQFLCKTLPYDIPGSVITDIDPKNVPENVIVQRIYNESKRRVETIGRPKEAFA
;
A
#
# COMPACT_ATOMS: atom_id res chain seq x y z
N MET A 1 -29.71 -23.31 0.47
CA MET A 1 -30.76 -24.25 -0.03
C MET A 1 -30.45 -25.64 0.50
N PRO A 2 -31.02 -26.08 1.63
CA PRO A 2 -30.86 -27.46 2.10
C PRO A 2 -32.10 -28.31 1.75
N LEU A 3 -31.89 -29.26 0.84
CA LEU A 3 -32.57 -30.57 0.75
C LEU A 3 -32.10 -31.40 1.97
N VAL A 4 -32.82 -32.28 2.67
CA VAL A 4 -33.95 -33.16 2.39
C VAL A 4 -34.65 -33.41 3.75
N LYS A 5 -35.98 -33.28 3.82
CA LYS A 5 -36.82 -33.96 4.82
C LYS A 5 -38.02 -34.53 4.07
N SER A 6 -37.98 -35.82 3.80
CA SER A 6 -39.17 -36.61 3.54
C SER A 6 -39.05 -37.88 4.34
N LEU A 7 -40.10 -38.25 5.06
CA LEU A 7 -40.80 -39.50 4.85
C LEU A 7 -41.93 -39.61 5.89
N PHE A 8 -43.08 -40.05 5.39
CA PHE A 8 -44.32 -40.42 6.10
C PHE A 8 -45.34 -39.31 6.37
N HIS A 9 -46.06 -39.05 5.28
CA HIS A 9 -47.44 -38.59 5.24
C HIS A 9 -48.38 -39.76 5.64
N GLN A 10 -49.31 -39.47 6.55
CA GLN A 10 -50.70 -39.93 6.64
C GLN A 10 -51.04 -41.43 6.51
N ILE A 11 -51.88 -41.94 7.44
CA ILE A 11 -53.29 -42.30 7.19
C ILE A 11 -54.03 -42.59 8.53
N ARG A 12 -55.06 -41.76 8.75
CA ARG A 12 -56.41 -41.92 9.35
C ARG A 12 -56.67 -42.94 10.47
N CYS A 13 -57.42 -42.48 11.48
CA CYS A 13 -58.84 -42.86 11.63
C CYS A 13 -59.57 -41.86 12.55
N ALA A 14 -60.57 -41.18 11.99
CA ALA A 14 -61.54 -40.39 12.73
C ALA A 14 -62.67 -41.32 13.18
N VAL A 15 -63.01 -41.29 14.47
CA VAL A 15 -64.14 -42.06 15.02
C VAL A 15 -65.37 -41.16 15.00
N ASP A 16 -66.38 -41.60 14.25
CA ASP A 16 -67.70 -40.99 14.16
C ASP A 16 -68.51 -41.33 15.42
N LEU A 17 -69.06 -40.33 16.09
CA LEU A 17 -69.92 -40.50 17.27
C LEU A 17 -71.31 -39.94 16.95
N LYS A 18 -72.23 -40.83 16.56
CA LYS A 18 -73.68 -40.53 16.56
C LYS A 18 -74.49 -41.70 17.14
N ASN A 19 -75.15 -41.35 18.24
CA ASN A 19 -76.39 -41.86 18.83
C ASN A 19 -76.46 -43.17 19.64
N SER A 20 -76.97 -42.94 20.87
CA SER A 20 -77.66 -43.85 21.82
C SER A 20 -76.74 -44.87 22.51
N VAL A 21 -76.66 -44.95 23.83
CA VAL A 21 -77.70 -44.98 24.88
C VAL A 21 -77.17 -44.30 26.14
N ILE A 22 -78.03 -43.58 26.88
CA ILE A 22 -77.72 -43.04 28.21
C ILE A 22 -77.61 -44.22 29.18
N ILE A 23 -76.39 -44.75 29.31
CA ILE A 23 -76.02 -45.62 30.42
C ILE A 23 -75.46 -44.67 31.48
N ASN A 24 -76.13 -44.58 32.62
CA ASN A 24 -75.57 -43.96 33.82
C ASN A 24 -74.33 -44.77 34.25
N VAL A 25 -73.21 -44.51 33.59
CA VAL A 25 -71.90 -44.98 34.03
C VAL A 25 -71.58 -44.14 35.26
N VAL A 26 -71.75 -44.75 36.43
CA VAL A 26 -71.21 -44.23 37.69
C VAL A 26 -69.77 -43.83 37.42
N GLN A 27 -69.49 -42.54 37.47
CA GLN A 27 -68.15 -42.02 37.29
C GLN A 27 -67.33 -42.49 38.49
N ILE A 28 -66.65 -43.64 38.36
CA ILE A 28 -65.66 -44.08 39.32
C ILE A 28 -64.54 -43.05 39.25
N ARG A 29 -64.56 -42.08 40.18
CA ARG A 29 -63.45 -41.15 40.38
C ARG A 29 -62.31 -41.91 41.02
N SER A 30 -61.54 -42.64 40.21
CA SER A 30 -60.25 -43.18 40.64
C SER A 30 -59.22 -42.04 40.69
N ALA A 31 -58.90 -41.68 41.94
CA ALA A 31 -57.82 -40.81 42.45
C ALA A 31 -58.25 -39.43 42.98
N THR A 32 -58.69 -39.42 44.25
CA THR A 32 -58.75 -38.25 45.16
C THR A 32 -57.39 -37.93 45.78
N LYS A 33 -56.29 -38.00 45.01
CA LYS A 33 -54.98 -37.57 45.48
C LYS A 33 -54.36 -36.56 44.52
N ARG A 34 -54.27 -35.31 44.98
CA ARG A 34 -53.48 -34.21 44.39
C ARG A 34 -51.96 -34.49 44.33
N VAL A 35 -51.51 -35.66 44.80
CA VAL A 35 -50.10 -36.03 44.93
C VAL A 35 -49.89 -37.43 44.33
N SER A 36 -50.02 -37.52 43.00
CA SER A 36 -49.44 -38.62 42.20
C SER A 36 -48.21 -38.14 41.44
N GLY A 37 -47.49 -37.16 41.99
CA GLY A 37 -46.10 -36.90 41.62
C GLY A 37 -45.21 -37.96 42.27
N SER A 38 -44.12 -38.33 41.60
CA SER A 38 -43.05 -39.17 42.15
C SER A 38 -42.77 -38.82 43.61
N LYS A 39 -43.05 -39.74 44.55
CA LYS A 39 -42.84 -39.53 45.99
C LYS A 39 -41.35 -39.58 46.38
N THR A 40 -40.47 -39.97 45.45
CA THR A 40 -39.02 -40.14 45.64
C THR A 40 -38.23 -39.45 44.53
N ASN A 41 -37.43 -38.44 44.86
CA ASN A 41 -36.56 -37.73 43.90
C ASN A 41 -35.22 -38.45 43.71
N ASN A 42 -35.25 -39.67 43.17
CA ASN A 42 -34.04 -40.46 42.86
C ASN A 42 -33.52 -40.18 41.43
N LYS A 43 -33.42 -38.90 41.05
CA LYS A 43 -32.84 -38.49 39.74
C LYS A 43 -31.54 -37.73 40.00
N ASP A 44 -30.42 -38.36 39.70
CA ASP A 44 -29.12 -37.69 39.70
C ASP A 44 -28.40 -37.93 38.36
N SER A 45 -27.54 -36.99 37.99
CA SER A 45 -26.73 -37.09 36.78
C SER A 45 -25.35 -37.69 37.08
N ALA A 46 -24.81 -38.46 36.14
CA ALA A 46 -23.46 -38.99 36.29
C ALA A 46 -22.41 -37.86 36.42
N GLY A 47 -21.41 -38.07 37.27
CA GLY A 47 -20.31 -37.14 37.47
C GLY A 47 -19.58 -36.82 36.17
N ARG A 48 -19.33 -35.52 35.91
CA ARG A 48 -18.77 -35.03 34.63
C ARG A 48 -17.24 -35.14 34.52
N ARG A 49 -16.58 -35.77 35.50
CA ARG A 49 -15.11 -35.98 35.55
C ARG A 49 -14.32 -34.68 35.32
N LEU A 50 -14.80 -33.56 35.87
CA LEU A 50 -14.11 -32.26 35.85
C LEU A 50 -12.87 -32.30 36.76
N GLY A 51 -12.03 -31.27 36.66
CA GLY A 51 -10.81 -31.13 37.44
C GLY A 51 -9.52 -31.19 36.61
N PRO A 52 -8.36 -31.08 37.29
CA PRO A 52 -7.06 -31.09 36.64
C PRO A 52 -6.79 -32.47 36.03
N LYS A 53 -6.13 -32.46 34.88
CA LYS A 53 -5.72 -33.65 34.12
C LYS A 53 -4.20 -33.80 34.09
N VAL A 54 -3.49 -32.69 34.27
CA VAL A 54 -2.04 -32.68 34.43
C VAL A 54 -1.70 -31.83 35.66
N SER A 55 -0.89 -32.40 36.54
CA SER A 55 -0.38 -31.76 37.76
C SER A 55 0.75 -30.77 37.45
N GLU A 56 1.07 -29.94 38.43
CA GLU A 56 2.18 -28.99 38.33
C GLU A 56 3.53 -29.68 38.06
N GLY A 57 4.37 -29.09 37.22
CA GLY A 57 5.71 -29.56 36.91
C GLY A 57 5.77 -30.73 35.93
N HIS A 58 4.62 -31.28 35.50
CA HIS A 58 4.59 -32.37 34.53
C HIS A 58 4.78 -31.89 33.09
N PRO A 59 5.49 -32.67 32.27
CA PRO A 59 5.66 -32.36 30.86
C PRO A 59 4.35 -32.57 30.10
N VAL A 60 4.07 -31.67 29.15
CA VAL A 60 2.89 -31.72 28.27
C VAL A 60 3.30 -31.57 26.81
N LYS A 61 2.49 -32.14 25.92
CA LYS A 61 2.58 -31.98 24.47
C LYS A 61 1.52 -30.98 23.97
N PRO A 62 1.70 -30.34 22.79
CA PRO A 62 0.66 -29.54 22.16
C PRO A 62 -0.66 -30.31 22.04
N GLY A 63 -1.77 -29.64 22.39
CA GLY A 63 -3.12 -30.21 22.40
C GLY A 63 -3.50 -30.98 23.67
N GLN A 64 -2.56 -31.26 24.59
CA GLN A 64 -2.86 -32.00 25.80
C GLN A 64 -3.72 -31.18 26.76
N ILE A 65 -4.82 -31.77 27.24
CA ILE A 65 -5.73 -31.14 28.19
C ILE A 65 -5.07 -31.06 29.57
N ILE A 66 -5.05 -29.87 30.15
CA ILE A 66 -4.50 -29.59 31.48
C ILE A 66 -5.63 -29.53 32.53
N MET A 67 -6.78 -28.94 32.20
CA MET A 67 -7.89 -28.75 33.13
C MET A 67 -9.24 -28.83 32.41
N ARG A 68 -10.19 -29.62 32.94
CA ARG A 68 -11.60 -29.57 32.52
C ARG A 68 -12.43 -28.89 33.59
N GLN A 69 -13.23 -27.90 33.23
CA GLN A 69 -13.96 -27.09 34.21
C GLN A 69 -15.32 -26.63 33.67
N ARG A 70 -16.14 -26.05 34.55
CA ARG A 70 -17.36 -25.32 34.20
C ARG A 70 -17.15 -23.88 34.65
N GLY A 71 -17.16 -22.95 33.69
CA GLY A 71 -16.62 -21.61 33.87
C GLY A 71 -15.10 -21.61 34.06
N THR A 72 -14.52 -20.42 34.14
CA THR A 72 -13.07 -20.22 34.31
C THR A 72 -12.69 -20.14 35.78
N LYS A 73 -12.63 -21.29 36.46
CA LYS A 73 -12.06 -21.34 37.82
C LYS A 73 -10.55 -21.10 37.80
N ILE A 74 -9.91 -21.62 36.74
CA ILE A 74 -8.53 -21.32 36.36
C ILE A 74 -8.58 -20.65 34.99
N HIS A 75 -7.76 -19.62 34.80
CA HIS A 75 -7.63 -18.87 33.57
C HIS A 75 -6.42 -19.37 32.75
N PRO A 76 -6.48 -19.28 31.41
CA PRO A 76 -5.35 -19.60 30.56
C PRO A 76 -4.25 -18.55 30.76
N GLY A 77 -3.04 -19.02 31.07
CA GLY A 77 -1.82 -18.22 31.18
C GLY A 77 -0.92 -18.38 29.95
N GLU A 78 0.40 -18.35 30.17
CA GLU A 78 1.37 -18.48 29.07
C GLU A 78 1.30 -19.84 28.36
N ASN A 79 1.43 -19.84 27.02
CA ASN A 79 1.53 -21.03 26.15
C ASN A 79 0.37 -22.03 26.24
N VAL A 80 -0.79 -21.53 26.65
CA VAL A 80 -2.00 -22.30 26.91
C VAL A 80 -3.19 -21.59 26.27
N ARG A 81 -4.18 -22.37 25.83
CA ARG A 81 -5.44 -21.85 25.29
C ARG A 81 -6.64 -22.49 25.99
N ILE A 82 -7.79 -21.87 25.79
CA ILE A 82 -9.07 -22.29 26.34
C ILE A 82 -10.03 -22.69 25.22
N GLY A 83 -10.68 -23.85 25.38
CA GLY A 83 -11.70 -24.37 24.48
C GLY A 83 -13.10 -23.84 24.83
N VAL A 84 -14.09 -24.23 24.02
CA VAL A 84 -15.49 -23.78 24.16
C VAL A 84 -16.10 -24.14 25.52
N ASP A 85 -15.78 -25.32 26.06
CA ASP A 85 -16.26 -25.77 27.36
C ASP A 85 -15.38 -25.28 28.52
N HIS A 86 -14.57 -24.24 28.29
CA HIS A 86 -13.56 -23.70 29.21
C HIS A 86 -12.44 -24.69 29.57
N THR A 87 -12.31 -25.79 28.82
CA THR A 87 -11.18 -26.72 28.96
C THR A 87 -9.89 -26.03 28.57
N ILE A 88 -8.88 -26.16 29.40
CA ILE A 88 -7.56 -25.57 29.19
C ILE A 88 -6.64 -26.63 28.59
N TYR A 89 -5.92 -26.29 27.53
CA TYR A 89 -4.98 -27.18 26.84
C TYR A 89 -3.67 -26.48 26.48
N ALA A 90 -2.59 -27.26 26.42
CA ALA A 90 -1.26 -26.78 26.05
C ALA A 90 -1.18 -26.44 24.56
N VAL A 91 -0.57 -25.32 24.19
CA VAL A 91 -0.27 -24.98 22.78
C VAL A 91 1.14 -25.36 22.41
N GLU A 92 2.07 -25.25 23.36
CA GLU A 92 3.48 -25.59 23.19
C GLU A 92 3.85 -26.77 24.10
N PRO A 93 4.88 -27.58 23.73
CA PRO A 93 5.44 -28.53 24.66
C PRO A 93 6.21 -27.82 25.77
N GLY A 94 6.11 -28.33 26.99
CA GLY A 94 6.78 -27.74 28.15
C GLY A 94 6.25 -28.35 29.45
N PHE A 95 6.33 -27.59 30.54
CA PHE A 95 5.97 -28.03 31.88
C PHE A 95 4.84 -27.17 32.45
N VAL A 96 3.80 -27.81 32.99
CA VAL A 96 2.63 -27.12 33.53
C VAL A 96 3.00 -26.35 34.80
N ARG A 97 2.58 -25.09 34.90
CA ARG A 97 2.76 -24.24 36.08
C ARG A 97 1.44 -23.57 36.44
N PHE A 98 0.99 -23.72 37.69
CA PHE A 98 -0.13 -22.97 38.23
C PHE A 98 0.42 -21.76 38.98
N TYR A 99 -0.15 -20.57 38.78
CA TYR A 99 0.39 -19.34 39.36
C TYR A 99 -0.67 -18.27 39.53
N LEU A 100 -0.33 -17.24 40.30
CA LEU A 100 -1.08 -16.00 40.42
C LEU A 100 -0.32 -14.91 39.67
N ASP A 101 -1.04 -14.13 38.89
CA ASP A 101 -0.44 -13.03 38.11
C ASP A 101 -0.71 -11.70 38.83
N PRO A 102 0.32 -10.89 39.18
CA PRO A 102 0.14 -9.58 39.79
C PRO A 102 -0.80 -8.65 39.00
N PHE A 103 -0.86 -8.77 37.67
CA PHE A 103 -1.78 -7.97 36.86
C PHE A 103 -3.26 -8.31 37.12
N HIS A 104 -3.53 -9.50 37.63
CA HIS A 104 -4.88 -10.04 37.82
C HIS A 104 -5.00 -10.74 39.19
N PRO A 105 -5.07 -9.97 40.29
CA PRO A 105 -4.83 -10.47 41.65
C PRO A 105 -5.85 -11.51 42.13
N MET A 106 -7.10 -11.44 41.66
CA MET A 106 -8.17 -12.37 42.06
C MET A 106 -8.30 -13.61 41.17
N ARG A 107 -7.42 -13.77 40.16
CA ARG A 107 -7.51 -14.84 39.17
C ARG A 107 -6.37 -15.84 39.34
N LYS A 108 -6.69 -17.12 39.21
CA LYS A 108 -5.72 -18.22 39.19
C LYS A 108 -5.40 -18.57 37.75
N TYR A 109 -4.13 -18.75 37.44
CA TYR A 109 -3.67 -19.06 36.08
C TYR A 109 -3.04 -20.43 36.02
N VAL A 110 -3.07 -20.98 34.81
CA VAL A 110 -2.22 -22.12 34.44
C VAL A 110 -1.56 -21.84 33.11
N GLY A 111 -0.24 -22.01 33.08
CA GLY A 111 0.58 -21.83 31.90
C GLY A 111 1.48 -23.04 31.68
N VAL A 112 2.17 -23.04 30.54
CA VAL A 112 3.19 -24.03 30.20
C VAL A 112 4.52 -23.31 30.04
N ALA A 113 5.44 -23.58 30.97
CA ALA A 113 6.80 -23.10 30.91
C ALA A 113 7.60 -23.95 29.91
N LEU A 114 8.32 -23.30 28.97
CA LEU A 114 9.08 -23.99 27.93
C LEU A 114 10.22 -24.88 28.47
N LYS A 115 10.78 -24.51 29.62
CA LYS A 115 11.80 -25.26 30.35
C LYS A 115 11.32 -25.51 31.77
N LYS A 116 11.83 -26.57 32.39
CA LYS A 116 11.46 -26.96 33.75
C LYS A 116 11.84 -25.90 34.79
N ASP A 117 12.98 -25.24 34.60
CA ASP A 117 13.55 -24.29 35.57
C ASP A 117 12.82 -22.95 35.61
N ILE A 118 12.06 -22.64 34.56
CA ILE A 118 11.33 -21.39 34.46
C ILE A 118 10.10 -21.45 35.36
N ARG A 119 9.96 -20.46 36.22
CA ARG A 119 8.77 -20.22 37.03
C ARG A 119 7.83 -19.25 36.29
N LEU A 120 6.53 -19.42 36.49
CA LEU A 120 5.50 -18.48 36.05
C LEU A 120 4.87 -17.84 37.30
N PRO A 121 4.47 -16.56 37.27
CA PRO A 121 4.56 -15.63 36.14
C PRO A 121 5.99 -15.19 35.86
N LYS A 122 6.31 -14.87 34.61
CA LYS A 122 7.61 -14.26 34.27
C LYS A 122 7.65 -12.79 34.68
N GLU A 123 8.84 -12.25 34.80
CA GLU A 123 9.05 -10.81 34.89
C GLU A 123 8.44 -10.11 33.67
N HIS A 124 7.68 -9.04 33.89
CA HIS A 124 6.88 -8.40 32.84
C HIS A 124 7.72 -7.83 31.69
N PHE A 125 8.86 -7.23 32.00
CA PHE A 125 9.75 -6.60 31.01
C PHE A 125 10.81 -7.55 30.44
N ALA A 126 10.91 -8.78 30.97
CA ALA A 126 11.83 -9.77 30.42
C ALA A 126 11.38 -10.21 29.03
N PRO A 127 12.32 -10.51 28.11
CA PRO A 127 11.98 -10.94 26.77
C PRO A 127 11.15 -12.23 26.80
N ARG A 128 10.10 -12.28 25.96
CA ARG A 128 9.25 -13.47 25.87
C ARG A 128 10.02 -14.65 25.27
N LEU A 129 10.21 -15.69 26.08
CA LEU A 129 10.71 -16.98 25.60
C LEU A 129 9.70 -17.61 24.63
N ARG A 130 10.14 -17.89 23.41
CA ARG A 130 9.34 -18.50 22.32
C ARG A 130 10.02 -19.76 21.81
N ARG A 131 9.24 -20.74 21.39
CA ARG A 131 9.74 -21.95 20.71
C ARG A 131 9.68 -21.76 19.20
N PHE A 132 10.81 -21.93 18.50
CA PHE A 132 10.85 -21.90 17.04
C PHE A 132 10.11 -23.11 16.42
N GLY A 133 10.41 -24.32 16.90
CA GLY A 133 9.63 -25.52 16.58
C GLY A 133 9.88 -26.16 15.21
N TYR A 134 10.78 -25.60 14.40
CA TYR A 134 11.18 -26.15 13.09
C TYR A 134 12.65 -26.61 13.11
N VAL A 135 12.98 -27.51 12.18
CA VAL A 135 14.33 -28.07 11.96
C VAL A 135 14.70 -27.82 10.49
N PRO A 136 15.95 -27.44 10.17
CA PRO A 136 16.37 -27.31 8.78
C PRO A 136 16.29 -28.64 8.05
N ILE A 137 15.80 -28.62 6.81
CA ILE A 137 15.78 -29.80 5.94
C ILE A 137 17.21 -30.03 5.46
N THR A 138 17.85 -31.11 5.90
CA THR A 138 19.24 -31.43 5.57
C THR A 138 19.37 -32.14 4.23
N ASP A 139 18.34 -32.87 3.82
CA ASP A 139 18.31 -33.56 2.52
C ASP A 139 18.11 -32.54 1.40
N PRO A 140 19.06 -32.42 0.45
CA PRO A 140 18.96 -31.43 -0.63
C PRO A 140 17.74 -31.66 -1.52
N THR A 141 17.32 -32.90 -1.72
CA THR A 141 16.17 -33.20 -2.61
C THR A 141 14.86 -32.74 -1.98
N ALA A 142 14.67 -33.03 -0.69
CA ALA A 142 13.54 -32.54 0.09
C ALA A 142 13.57 -31.01 0.24
N ALA A 143 14.76 -30.40 0.37
CA ALA A 143 14.91 -28.95 0.43
C ALA A 143 14.47 -28.28 -0.88
N LEU A 144 14.91 -28.79 -2.03
CA LEU A 144 14.49 -28.30 -3.35
C LEU A 144 12.98 -28.45 -3.58
N ALA A 145 12.39 -29.56 -3.13
CA ALA A 145 10.94 -29.74 -3.18
C ALA A 145 10.20 -28.69 -2.33
N ALA A 146 10.67 -28.45 -1.10
CA ALA A 146 10.10 -27.44 -0.20
C ALA A 146 10.27 -26.00 -0.73
N GLU A 147 11.39 -25.68 -1.39
CA GLU A 147 11.61 -24.40 -2.06
C GLU A 147 10.68 -24.20 -3.27
N ALA A 148 10.32 -25.29 -3.94
CA ALA A 148 9.39 -25.27 -5.08
C ALA A 148 7.91 -25.18 -4.63
N GLU A 149 7.59 -25.53 -3.39
CA GLU A 149 6.23 -25.42 -2.85
C GLU A 149 5.78 -23.95 -2.78
N GLN A 150 4.61 -23.67 -3.34
CA GLN A 150 4.00 -22.33 -3.36
C GLN A 150 2.55 -22.43 -2.90
N SER A 151 2.03 -21.38 -2.29
CA SER A 151 0.62 -21.33 -1.96
C SER A 151 -0.23 -21.32 -3.24
N ARG A 152 -1.46 -21.84 -3.17
CA ARG A 152 -2.39 -21.81 -4.31
C ARG A 152 -2.58 -20.40 -4.89
N LYS A 153 -2.60 -19.38 -4.03
CA LYS A 153 -2.76 -17.97 -4.44
C LYS A 153 -1.54 -17.47 -5.22
N GLU A 154 -0.33 -17.78 -4.74
CA GLU A 154 0.91 -17.41 -5.43
C GLU A 154 1.02 -18.11 -6.79
N SER A 155 0.75 -19.42 -6.83
CA SER A 155 0.76 -20.20 -8.07
C SER A 155 -0.19 -19.62 -9.13
N GLN A 156 -1.42 -19.26 -8.74
CA GLN A 156 -2.41 -18.65 -9.64
C GLN A 156 -2.02 -17.24 -10.10
N LEU A 157 -1.37 -16.44 -9.25
CA LEU A 157 -0.98 -15.06 -9.57
C LEU A 157 0.35 -14.96 -10.32
N ARG A 158 1.23 -15.94 -10.17
CA ARG A 158 2.58 -15.98 -10.76
C ARG A 158 2.63 -15.64 -12.25
N PRO A 159 1.86 -16.28 -13.16
CA PRO A 159 1.95 -15.97 -14.59
C PRO A 159 1.57 -14.51 -14.91
N LYS A 160 0.61 -13.96 -14.17
CA LYS A 160 0.21 -12.55 -14.30
C LYS A 160 1.33 -11.61 -13.84
N LEU A 161 1.96 -11.90 -12.69
CA LEU A 161 3.08 -11.11 -12.16
C LEU A 161 4.32 -11.18 -13.09
N GLU A 162 4.60 -12.34 -13.66
CA GLU A 162 5.67 -12.51 -14.66
C GLU A 162 5.37 -11.71 -15.93
N GLY A 163 4.12 -11.69 -16.40
CA GLY A 163 3.69 -10.83 -17.50
C GLY A 163 3.92 -9.35 -17.22
N VAL A 164 3.54 -8.87 -16.03
CA VAL A 164 3.78 -7.48 -15.58
C VAL A 164 5.27 -7.17 -15.51
N ARG A 165 6.09 -8.10 -14.97
CA ARG A 165 7.55 -7.94 -14.90
C ARG A 165 8.17 -7.81 -16.29
N ARG A 166 7.75 -8.64 -17.25
CA ARG A 166 8.21 -8.58 -18.65
C ARG A 166 7.82 -7.26 -19.31
N GLN A 167 6.57 -6.82 -19.15
CA GLN A 167 6.10 -5.53 -19.68
C GLN A 167 6.90 -4.35 -19.10
N LYS A 168 7.11 -4.32 -17.77
CA LYS A 168 7.96 -3.30 -17.12
C LYS A 168 9.40 -3.33 -17.63
N GLY A 169 9.97 -4.51 -17.81
CA GLY A 169 11.31 -4.68 -18.40
C GLY A 169 11.41 -4.16 -19.83
N ALA A 170 10.40 -4.41 -20.66
CA ALA A 170 10.33 -3.89 -22.03
C ALA A 170 10.20 -2.36 -22.06
N LEU A 171 9.32 -1.78 -21.24
CA LEU A 171 9.19 -0.32 -21.12
C LEU A 171 10.51 0.31 -20.66
N ARG A 172 11.17 -0.26 -19.64
CA ARG A 172 12.47 0.22 -19.16
C ARG A 172 13.56 0.14 -20.24
N SER A 173 13.63 -0.95 -21.01
CA SER A 173 14.61 -1.07 -22.09
C SER A 173 14.36 -0.05 -23.21
N THR A 174 13.09 0.25 -23.53
CA THR A 174 12.77 1.34 -24.47
C THR A 174 13.17 2.72 -23.94
N ARG A 175 12.97 3.00 -22.64
CA ARG A 175 13.44 4.24 -22.01
C ARG A 175 14.96 4.37 -22.09
N ILE A 176 15.70 3.31 -21.77
CA ILE A 176 17.17 3.31 -21.87
C ILE A 176 17.62 3.56 -23.31
N LYS A 177 17.00 2.92 -24.31
CA LYS A 177 17.31 3.16 -25.72
C LYS A 177 17.06 4.61 -26.15
N LYS A 178 15.92 5.19 -25.74
CA LYS A 178 15.62 6.61 -26.00
C LYS A 178 16.66 7.53 -25.36
N MET A 179 17.01 7.27 -24.10
CA MET A 179 18.04 8.06 -23.40
C MET A 179 19.39 7.94 -24.08
N LYS A 180 19.82 6.74 -24.50
CA LYS A 180 21.07 6.54 -25.26
C LYS A 180 21.08 7.37 -26.57
N GLN A 181 19.95 7.42 -27.28
CA GLN A 181 19.80 8.22 -28.50
C GLN A 181 19.85 9.72 -28.21
N SER A 182 19.17 10.20 -27.17
CA SER A 182 19.20 11.61 -26.76
C SER A 182 20.59 12.05 -26.32
N ILE A 183 21.33 11.22 -25.58
CA ILE A 183 22.73 11.53 -25.24
C ILE A 183 23.53 11.68 -26.54
N ALA A 184 23.46 10.73 -27.47
CA ALA A 184 24.25 10.78 -28.71
C ALA A 184 23.93 11.99 -29.61
N ASN A 185 22.66 12.39 -29.69
CA ASN A 185 22.23 13.49 -30.56
C ASN A 185 22.48 14.87 -29.96
N ASP A 186 22.14 15.05 -28.67
CA ASP A 186 22.09 16.36 -28.03
C ASP A 186 23.40 16.68 -27.29
N PHE A 187 24.10 15.65 -26.82
CA PHE A 187 25.31 15.76 -26.00
C PHE A 187 26.42 14.93 -26.65
N ALA A 188 27.19 15.53 -27.56
CA ALA A 188 28.33 14.92 -28.24
C ALA A 188 29.48 14.57 -27.27
N MET A 189 29.25 13.58 -26.39
CA MET A 189 30.19 13.09 -25.41
C MET A 189 31.09 12.03 -26.03
N ASP A 190 32.40 12.17 -25.82
CA ASP A 190 33.37 11.11 -26.12
C ASP A 190 33.25 10.01 -25.05
N LEU A 191 32.31 9.08 -25.27
CA LEU A 191 32.06 7.92 -24.45
C LEU A 191 32.13 6.64 -25.29
N THR A 192 32.64 5.56 -24.71
CA THR A 192 32.58 4.25 -25.36
C THR A 192 31.14 3.75 -25.43
N GLU A 193 30.84 2.78 -26.29
CA GLU A 193 29.48 2.26 -26.40
C GLU A 193 28.95 1.67 -25.08
N GLY A 194 29.83 1.03 -24.30
CA GLY A 194 29.50 0.49 -22.98
C GLY A 194 29.19 1.60 -21.96
N ASP A 195 30.00 2.67 -21.95
CA ASP A 195 29.78 3.81 -21.07
C ASP A 195 28.51 4.58 -21.42
N MET A 196 28.16 4.66 -22.71
CA MET A 196 26.89 5.23 -23.17
C MET A 196 25.69 4.45 -22.65
N GLU A 197 25.77 3.11 -22.63
CA GLU A 197 24.71 2.28 -22.06
C GLU A 197 24.63 2.45 -20.53
N LEU A 198 25.77 2.53 -19.84
CA LEU A 198 25.84 2.77 -18.40
C LEU A 198 25.27 4.15 -18.04
N ALA A 199 25.59 5.19 -18.83
CA ALA A 199 25.09 6.55 -18.66
C ALA A 199 23.57 6.60 -18.85
N ALA A 200 23.06 5.96 -19.90
CA ALA A 200 21.62 5.87 -20.13
C ALA A 200 20.90 5.14 -18.98
N LYS A 201 21.47 4.04 -18.45
CA LYS A 201 20.94 3.34 -17.27
C LYS A 201 20.93 4.24 -16.03
N ARG A 202 22.04 4.94 -15.76
CA ARG A 202 22.16 5.91 -14.66
C ARG A 202 21.08 6.99 -14.74
N LEU A 203 20.91 7.62 -15.90
CA LEU A 203 19.93 8.69 -16.10
C LEU A 203 18.49 8.18 -15.97
N VAL A 204 18.19 6.96 -16.42
CA VAL A 204 16.87 6.34 -16.18
C VAL A 204 16.64 6.07 -14.69
N ASN A 205 17.66 5.61 -13.94
CA ASN A 205 17.54 5.43 -12.48
C ASN A 205 17.27 6.76 -11.78
N ILE A 206 18.00 7.82 -12.15
CA ILE A 206 17.81 9.17 -11.62
C ILE A 206 16.40 9.67 -11.95
N LEU A 207 15.93 9.48 -13.18
CA LEU A 207 14.57 9.81 -13.58
C LEU A 207 13.53 9.08 -12.71
N GLU A 208 13.70 7.77 -12.48
CA GLU A 208 12.78 6.98 -11.65
C GLU A 208 12.71 7.52 -10.20
N LEU A 209 13.84 7.99 -9.64
CA LEU A 209 13.89 8.61 -8.31
C LEU A 209 13.25 10.00 -8.29
N VAL A 210 13.46 10.80 -9.33
CA VAL A 210 12.85 12.12 -9.50
C VAL A 210 11.34 12.00 -9.75
N GLU A 211 10.89 10.99 -10.50
CA GLU A 211 9.47 10.60 -10.66
C GLU A 211 8.86 10.19 -9.31
N ALA A 212 9.63 9.57 -8.41
CA ALA A 212 9.21 9.22 -7.06
C ALA A 212 9.13 10.42 -6.09
N GLY A 213 9.67 11.59 -6.48
CA GLY A 213 9.60 12.83 -5.71
C GLY A 213 10.91 13.26 -5.06
N GLU A 214 12.04 12.61 -5.35
CA GLU A 214 13.35 13.08 -4.90
C GLU A 214 13.82 14.31 -5.70
N THR A 215 14.65 15.15 -5.08
CA THR A 215 15.34 16.22 -5.82
C THR A 215 16.40 15.62 -6.73
N LEU A 216 16.72 16.29 -7.84
CA LEU A 216 17.74 15.81 -8.78
C LEU A 216 19.10 15.55 -8.11
N PHE A 217 19.47 16.41 -7.16
CA PHE A 217 20.70 16.26 -6.37
C PHE A 217 20.68 15.01 -5.49
N ALA A 218 19.58 14.79 -4.74
CA ALA A 218 19.44 13.60 -3.91
C ALA A 218 19.41 12.32 -4.75
N ALA A 219 18.69 12.33 -5.88
CA ALA A 219 18.61 11.20 -6.80
C ALA A 219 19.99 10.82 -7.37
N ARG A 220 20.83 11.81 -7.73
CA ARG A 220 22.22 11.56 -8.17
C ARG A 220 23.07 10.89 -7.08
N ILE A 221 22.99 11.38 -5.85
CA ILE A 221 23.71 10.80 -4.70
C ILE A 221 23.23 9.37 -4.43
N GLN A 222 21.92 9.13 -4.47
CA GLN A 222 21.36 7.81 -4.24
C GLN A 222 21.80 6.82 -5.34
N GLU A 223 21.83 7.27 -6.60
CA GLU A 223 22.32 6.47 -7.70
C GLU A 223 23.81 6.12 -7.51
N THR A 224 24.67 7.11 -7.23
CA THR A 224 26.10 6.86 -7.02
C THR A 224 26.32 5.86 -5.90
N TYR A 225 25.60 6.02 -4.79
CA TYR A 225 25.62 5.08 -3.68
C TYR A 225 25.21 3.66 -4.11
N ASN A 226 24.13 3.52 -4.87
CA ASN A 226 23.66 2.21 -5.37
C ASN A 226 24.71 1.54 -6.26
N GLY A 227 25.37 2.29 -7.15
CA GLY A 227 26.45 1.78 -8.00
C GLY A 227 27.65 1.29 -7.18
N LEU A 228 28.12 2.10 -6.23
CA LEU A 228 29.20 1.73 -5.32
C LEU A 228 28.85 0.53 -4.42
N TYR A 229 27.61 0.46 -3.97
CA TYR A 229 27.10 -0.66 -3.18
C TYR A 229 27.09 -1.96 -4.00
N ASN A 230 26.70 -1.90 -5.27
CA ASN A 230 26.75 -3.05 -6.17
C ASN A 230 28.19 -3.55 -6.38
N LEU A 231 29.17 -2.66 -6.62
CA LEU A 231 30.58 -3.03 -6.69
C LEU A 231 31.06 -3.70 -5.40
N ARG A 232 30.63 -3.18 -4.24
CA ARG A 232 30.97 -3.78 -2.94
C ARG A 232 30.36 -5.16 -2.76
N LEU A 233 29.14 -5.39 -3.27
CA LEU A 233 28.52 -6.72 -3.28
C LEU A 233 29.29 -7.69 -4.17
N GLN A 234 29.77 -7.26 -5.34
CA GLN A 234 30.59 -8.07 -6.24
C GLN A 234 31.90 -8.49 -5.57
N TYR A 235 32.60 -7.55 -4.92
CA TYR A 235 33.77 -7.86 -4.11
C TYR A 235 33.48 -8.87 -2.99
N ARG A 236 32.37 -8.68 -2.24
CA ARG A 236 31.95 -9.63 -1.19
C ARG A 236 31.59 -11.03 -1.71
N LYS A 237 31.13 -11.13 -2.96
CA LYS A 237 30.88 -12.40 -3.64
C LYS A 237 32.14 -13.03 -4.23
N ASN A 238 33.30 -12.38 -4.07
CA ASN A 238 34.58 -12.75 -4.68
C ASN A 238 34.53 -12.75 -6.22
N GLU A 239 33.68 -11.91 -6.83
CA GLU A 239 33.67 -11.69 -8.28
C GLU A 239 34.78 -10.74 -8.73
N LEU A 240 35.28 -9.88 -7.82
CA LEU A 240 36.34 -8.91 -8.05
C LEU A 240 37.45 -9.05 -7.00
N ASN A 241 38.69 -8.82 -7.42
CA ASN A 241 39.82 -8.65 -6.52
C ASN A 241 39.76 -7.27 -5.84
N MET A 242 40.53 -7.08 -4.76
CA MET A 242 40.56 -5.80 -4.04
C MET A 242 41.06 -4.64 -4.93
N GLU A 243 42.10 -4.89 -5.73
CA GLU A 243 42.67 -3.89 -6.64
C GLU A 243 41.68 -3.52 -7.75
N GLU A 244 41.03 -4.52 -8.35
CA GLU A 244 39.98 -4.35 -9.35
C GLU A 244 38.78 -3.59 -8.78
N PHE A 245 38.40 -3.87 -7.53
CA PHE A 245 37.31 -3.19 -6.85
C PHE A 245 37.60 -1.69 -6.65
N GLU A 246 38.79 -1.34 -6.14
CA GLU A 246 39.15 0.07 -5.93
C GLU A 246 39.29 0.83 -7.26
N LEU A 247 39.81 0.18 -8.30
CA LEU A 247 39.87 0.74 -9.65
C LEU A 247 38.47 0.94 -10.25
N ALA A 248 37.59 -0.06 -10.15
CA ALA A 248 36.22 0.06 -10.64
C ALA A 248 35.45 1.15 -9.90
N LYS A 249 35.68 1.28 -8.58
CA LYS A 249 35.09 2.32 -7.75
C LYS A 249 35.55 3.72 -8.14
N SER A 250 36.86 3.93 -8.33
CA SER A 250 37.38 5.24 -8.76
C SER A 250 36.90 5.61 -10.16
N ASN A 251 36.88 4.64 -11.09
CA ASN A 251 36.33 4.82 -12.44
C ASN A 251 34.84 5.14 -12.42
N TYR A 252 34.05 4.50 -11.55
CA TYR A 252 32.62 4.77 -11.44
C TYR A 252 32.34 6.17 -10.89
N ILE A 253 33.11 6.62 -9.89
CA ILE A 253 32.98 7.96 -9.33
C ILE A 253 33.30 9.02 -10.40
N SER A 254 34.46 8.90 -11.06
CA SER A 254 34.84 9.85 -12.10
C SER A 254 33.86 9.86 -13.28
N PHE A 255 33.36 8.68 -13.67
CA PHE A 255 32.30 8.56 -14.67
C PHE A 255 31.01 9.27 -14.23
N SER A 256 30.58 9.05 -12.98
CA SER A 256 29.36 9.66 -12.45
C SER A 256 29.44 11.19 -12.41
N GLU A 257 30.57 11.73 -11.98
CA GLU A 257 30.83 13.17 -11.95
C GLU A 257 30.87 13.77 -13.37
N LYS A 258 31.47 13.06 -14.33
CA LYS A 258 31.50 13.47 -15.75
C LYS A 258 30.09 13.57 -16.33
N ILE A 259 29.23 12.58 -16.08
CA ILE A 259 27.85 12.57 -16.59
C ILE A 259 27.01 13.65 -15.88
N ASP A 260 27.02 13.68 -14.55
CA ASP A 260 26.18 14.59 -13.77
C ASP A 260 26.61 16.06 -13.93
N GLY A 261 27.88 16.31 -14.24
CA GLY A 261 28.41 17.64 -14.55
C GLY A 261 27.96 18.18 -15.91
N GLN A 262 27.53 17.33 -16.84
CA GLN A 262 27.14 17.74 -18.20
C GLN A 262 25.64 17.55 -18.47
N ILE A 263 25.01 16.53 -17.92
CA ILE A 263 23.62 16.15 -18.22
C ILE A 263 22.76 16.16 -16.95
N GLY A 264 21.60 16.82 -17.05
CA GLY A 264 20.48 16.72 -16.12
C GLY A 264 19.28 16.02 -16.76
N VAL A 265 18.40 15.48 -15.93
CA VAL A 265 17.17 14.83 -16.39
C VAL A 265 15.97 15.55 -15.78
N SER A 266 15.02 15.96 -16.62
CA SER A 266 13.77 16.56 -16.18
C SER A 266 12.74 15.49 -15.84
N GLN A 267 11.71 15.85 -15.06
CA GLN A 267 10.56 15.00 -14.75
C GLN A 267 9.85 14.49 -16.02
N ASP A 268 9.93 15.22 -17.14
CA ASP A 268 9.33 14.81 -18.43
C ASP A 268 10.18 13.80 -19.20
N ALA A 269 11.25 13.26 -18.60
CA ALA A 269 12.23 12.39 -19.26
C ALA A 269 12.98 13.07 -20.43
N ILE A 270 13.14 14.39 -20.37
CA ILE A 270 13.93 15.18 -21.31
C ILE A 270 15.29 15.48 -20.68
N LEU A 271 16.35 15.28 -21.46
CA LEU A 271 17.72 15.63 -21.06
C LEU A 271 17.95 17.12 -21.26
N PHE A 272 18.68 17.73 -20.32
CA PHE A 272 19.12 19.12 -20.43
C PHE A 272 20.56 19.27 -19.98
N LYS A 273 21.21 20.38 -20.36
CA LYS A 273 22.58 20.66 -19.94
C LYS A 273 22.61 20.93 -18.43
N SER A 274 23.43 20.17 -17.72
CA SER A 274 23.66 20.39 -16.29
C SER A 274 24.33 21.75 -16.09
N MET A 275 23.85 22.49 -15.10
CA MET A 275 24.33 23.82 -14.74
C MET A 275 24.42 23.92 -13.22
N SER A 276 25.11 24.93 -12.71
CA SER A 276 25.10 25.22 -11.28
C SER A 276 23.73 25.71 -10.81
N GLU A 277 23.42 25.57 -9.53
CA GLU A 277 22.11 25.98 -8.98
C GLU A 277 21.87 27.49 -9.14
N THR A 278 22.94 28.30 -9.03
CA THR A 278 22.90 29.75 -9.27
C THR A 278 22.62 30.09 -10.73
N GLU A 279 23.18 29.33 -11.68
CA GLU A 279 22.88 29.45 -13.10
C GLU A 279 21.42 29.11 -13.40
N PHE A 280 20.87 28.05 -12.79
CA PHE A 280 19.44 27.73 -12.92
C PHE A 280 18.55 28.84 -12.37
N ASP A 281 18.89 29.43 -11.23
CA ASP A 281 18.12 30.54 -10.67
C ASP A 281 18.17 31.80 -11.53
N ASN A 282 19.31 32.09 -12.15
CA ASN A 282 19.43 33.19 -13.11
C ASN A 282 18.60 32.91 -14.36
N LEU A 283 18.69 31.69 -14.92
CA LEU A 283 17.88 31.28 -16.07
C LEU A 283 16.38 31.35 -15.77
N ARG A 284 15.93 30.94 -14.58
CA ARG A 284 14.54 31.07 -14.13
C ARG A 284 14.08 32.54 -14.11
N LYS A 285 14.92 33.44 -13.58
CA LYS A 285 14.63 34.89 -13.54
C LYS A 285 14.53 35.47 -14.96
N GLU A 286 15.45 35.11 -15.84
CA GLU A 286 15.44 35.53 -17.24
C GLU A 286 14.19 35.05 -17.98
N LEU A 287 13.82 33.77 -17.82
CA LEU A 287 12.63 33.20 -18.45
C LEU A 287 11.35 33.86 -17.92
N ARG A 288 11.26 34.12 -16.61
CA ARG A 288 10.13 34.86 -16.03
C ARG A 288 10.03 36.27 -16.58
N ALA A 289 11.15 36.99 -16.68
CA ALA A 289 11.17 38.33 -17.27
C ALA A 289 10.72 38.30 -18.74
N LYS A 290 11.20 37.32 -19.53
CA LYS A 290 10.76 37.13 -20.93
C LYS A 290 9.27 36.79 -21.04
N LEU A 291 8.74 35.98 -20.13
CA LEU A 291 7.30 35.67 -20.09
C LEU A 291 6.47 36.92 -19.76
N GLU A 292 6.91 37.73 -18.79
CA GLU A 292 6.24 38.97 -18.42
C GLU A 292 6.24 40.01 -19.55
N THR A 293 7.35 40.15 -20.28
CA THR A 293 7.42 41.06 -21.42
C THR A 293 6.49 40.58 -22.53
N LEU A 294 6.56 39.30 -22.91
CA LEU A 294 5.70 38.70 -23.94
C LEU A 294 4.21 38.84 -23.58
N PHE A 295 3.84 38.64 -22.32
CA PHE A 295 2.44 38.76 -21.89
C PHE A 295 1.92 40.20 -21.96
N LYS A 296 2.76 41.20 -21.73
CA LYS A 296 2.35 42.60 -21.81
C LYS A 296 2.26 43.10 -23.26
N THR A 297 3.18 42.67 -24.14
CA THR A 297 3.30 43.22 -25.50
C THR A 297 2.58 42.39 -26.56
N GLU A 298 2.63 41.06 -26.47
CA GLU A 298 2.25 40.15 -27.54
C GLU A 298 1.07 39.23 -27.20
N ALA A 299 0.42 39.35 -26.03
CA ALA A 299 -0.59 38.37 -25.58
C ALA A 299 -1.77 38.13 -26.54
N LEU A 300 -2.12 39.11 -27.38
CA LEU A 300 -3.19 38.98 -28.40
C LEU A 300 -2.72 38.29 -29.69
N GLN A 301 -1.42 38.15 -29.91
CA GLN A 301 -0.91 37.47 -31.10
C GLN A 301 -1.25 35.98 -31.05
N LYS A 302 -1.60 35.40 -32.20
CA LYS A 302 -1.94 33.97 -32.32
C LYS A 302 -0.82 33.04 -31.85
N ASP A 303 0.43 33.44 -32.08
CA ASP A 303 1.62 32.62 -31.79
C ASP A 303 2.08 32.74 -30.32
N TYR A 304 1.54 33.71 -29.57
CA TYR A 304 1.94 33.99 -28.18
C TYR A 304 1.91 32.74 -27.31
N ARG A 305 0.84 31.95 -27.39
CA ARG A 305 0.66 30.79 -26.51
C ARG A 305 1.67 29.68 -26.75
N GLN A 306 2.07 29.48 -28.01
CA GLN A 306 3.12 28.52 -28.33
C GLN A 306 4.45 29.01 -27.76
N LYS A 307 4.83 30.28 -28.03
CA LYS A 307 6.04 30.89 -27.47
C LYS A 307 6.08 30.82 -25.94
N ALA A 308 4.96 31.14 -25.28
CA ALA A 308 4.86 31.11 -23.82
C ALA A 308 4.91 29.67 -23.27
N ALA A 309 4.29 28.71 -23.96
CA ALA A 309 4.39 27.29 -23.59
C ALA A 309 5.83 26.79 -23.71
N ASP A 310 6.52 27.10 -24.81
CA ASP A 310 7.92 26.70 -25.05
C ASP A 310 8.86 27.25 -23.96
N LEU A 311 8.64 28.49 -23.51
CA LEU A 311 9.41 29.10 -22.41
C LEU A 311 9.12 28.44 -21.05
N ILE A 312 7.87 28.04 -20.78
CA ILE A 312 7.51 27.34 -19.54
C ILE A 312 8.01 25.89 -19.55
N GLU A 313 7.98 25.25 -20.71
CA GLU A 313 8.40 23.86 -20.92
C GLU A 313 9.91 23.70 -21.09
N THR A 314 10.67 24.81 -21.02
CA THR A 314 12.14 24.77 -21.05
C THR A 314 12.64 23.72 -20.04
N PRO A 315 13.42 22.73 -20.50
CA PRO A 315 13.74 21.56 -19.68
C PRO A 315 14.71 21.94 -18.56
N GLY A 316 14.46 21.42 -17.35
CA GLY A 316 15.28 21.68 -16.16
C GLY A 316 15.08 23.05 -15.50
N ALA A 317 14.42 24.00 -16.17
CA ALA A 317 14.22 25.35 -15.65
C ALA A 317 13.23 25.39 -14.48
N PHE A 318 12.03 24.81 -14.66
CA PHE A 318 10.93 24.92 -13.69
C PHE A 318 10.47 23.55 -13.21
N ASN A 319 10.08 23.48 -11.94
CA ASN A 319 9.44 22.29 -11.36
C ASN A 319 7.99 22.16 -11.85
N ASN A 320 7.38 20.98 -11.75
CA ASN A 320 5.99 20.77 -12.17
C ASN A 320 4.99 21.73 -11.51
N LYS A 321 5.18 22.04 -10.23
CA LYS A 321 4.35 23.01 -9.50
C LYS A 321 4.51 24.42 -10.07
N GLU A 322 5.75 24.87 -10.27
CA GLU A 322 6.03 26.19 -10.82
C GLU A 322 5.52 26.32 -12.26
N ARG A 323 5.68 25.28 -13.09
CA ARG A 323 5.11 25.25 -14.44
C ARG A 323 3.60 25.39 -14.41
N GLN A 324 2.93 24.74 -13.47
CA GLN A 324 1.49 24.86 -13.30
C GLN A 324 1.08 26.29 -12.90
N GLU A 325 1.81 26.91 -11.97
CA GLU A 325 1.60 28.31 -11.56
C GLU A 325 1.81 29.27 -12.73
N LEU A 326 2.90 29.11 -13.49
CA LEU A 326 3.19 29.92 -14.68
C LEU A 326 2.13 29.73 -15.77
N ARG A 327 1.66 28.50 -16.00
CA ARG A 327 0.55 28.23 -16.92
C ARG A 327 -0.74 28.93 -16.49
N GLN A 328 -1.04 28.95 -15.19
CA GLN A 328 -2.22 29.66 -14.69
C GLN A 328 -2.12 31.18 -14.87
N GLN A 329 -0.92 31.73 -14.68
CA GLN A 329 -0.68 33.18 -14.80
C GLN A 329 -0.65 33.65 -16.26
N PHE A 330 0.16 33.01 -17.10
CA PHE A 330 0.48 33.48 -18.45
C PHE A 330 -0.32 32.78 -19.56
N LEU A 331 -0.76 31.54 -19.34
CA LEU A 331 -1.57 30.75 -20.28
C LEU A 331 -3.01 30.59 -19.79
N CYS A 332 -3.61 31.70 -19.35
CA CYS A 332 -5.00 31.73 -18.92
C CYS A 332 -5.96 31.45 -20.10
N LYS A 333 -7.10 30.83 -19.81
CA LYS A 333 -8.13 30.52 -20.83
C LYS A 333 -8.74 31.78 -21.46
N THR A 334 -8.74 32.88 -20.72
CA THR A 334 -9.25 34.17 -21.15
C THR A 334 -8.31 35.23 -20.62
N LEU A 335 -7.77 36.06 -21.52
CA LEU A 335 -6.86 37.13 -21.14
C LEU A 335 -7.53 38.10 -20.15
N PRO A 336 -6.81 38.67 -19.16
CA PRO A 336 -7.37 39.71 -18.30
C PRO A 336 -7.75 40.98 -19.09
N TYR A 337 -8.57 41.83 -18.48
CA TYR A 337 -9.02 43.10 -19.09
C TYR A 337 -7.92 44.17 -19.15
N ASP A 338 -6.89 44.05 -18.31
CA ASP A 338 -5.81 45.03 -18.22
C ASP A 338 -4.85 44.99 -19.42
N ILE A 339 -4.90 43.92 -20.22
CA ILE A 339 -4.03 43.77 -21.40
C ILE A 339 -4.49 44.75 -22.49
N PRO A 340 -3.56 45.52 -23.08
CA PRO A 340 -3.88 46.48 -24.12
C PRO A 340 -4.54 45.78 -25.31
N GLY A 341 -5.65 46.32 -25.80
CA GLY A 341 -6.42 45.75 -26.92
C GLY A 341 -7.36 44.60 -26.54
N SER A 342 -7.36 44.15 -25.28
CA SER A 342 -8.22 43.05 -24.85
C SER A 342 -9.67 43.47 -24.61
N VAL A 343 -9.95 44.76 -24.37
CA VAL A 343 -11.30 45.31 -24.18
C VAL A 343 -11.56 46.43 -25.16
N ILE A 344 -12.73 46.39 -25.78
CA ILE A 344 -13.26 47.44 -26.63
C ILE A 344 -14.49 48.00 -25.92
N THR A 345 -14.41 49.25 -25.45
CA THR A 345 -15.43 49.88 -24.58
C THR A 345 -16.62 50.45 -25.35
N ASP A 346 -16.43 50.87 -26.60
CA ASP A 346 -17.43 51.58 -27.39
C ASP A 346 -17.93 50.70 -28.53
N ILE A 347 -18.77 49.71 -28.21
CA ILE A 347 -19.38 48.82 -29.20
C ILE A 347 -20.87 49.03 -29.29
N ASP A 348 -21.32 49.27 -30.52
CA ASP A 348 -22.73 49.27 -30.86
C ASP A 348 -23.26 47.83 -30.89
N PRO A 349 -24.17 47.44 -29.97
CA PRO A 349 -24.67 46.07 -29.88
C PRO A 349 -25.50 45.64 -31.10
N LYS A 350 -25.88 46.58 -31.96
CA LYS A 350 -26.62 46.32 -33.20
C LYS A 350 -25.69 45.98 -34.38
N ASN A 351 -24.43 46.44 -34.36
CA ASN A 351 -23.45 46.28 -35.43
C ASN A 351 -22.10 45.83 -34.84
N VAL A 352 -21.97 44.54 -34.53
CA VAL A 352 -20.78 43.97 -33.91
C VAL A 352 -19.79 43.50 -34.99
N PRO A 353 -18.49 43.84 -34.89
CA PRO A 353 -17.47 43.28 -35.79
C PRO A 353 -17.35 41.76 -35.66
N GLU A 354 -17.14 41.04 -36.76
CA GLU A 354 -17.12 39.55 -36.78
C GLU A 354 -16.08 38.91 -35.83
N ASN A 355 -14.98 39.62 -35.55
CA ASN A 355 -13.89 39.12 -34.69
C ASN A 355 -14.06 39.50 -33.22
N VAL A 356 -15.21 40.04 -32.82
CA VAL A 356 -15.46 40.52 -31.46
C VAL A 356 -16.64 39.78 -30.84
N ILE A 357 -16.45 39.30 -29.61
CA ILE A 357 -17.47 38.69 -28.76
C ILE A 357 -17.97 39.75 -27.78
N VAL A 358 -19.28 39.94 -27.73
CA VAL A 358 -19.91 40.90 -26.80
C VAL A 358 -20.19 40.22 -25.46
N GLN A 359 -19.82 40.88 -24.38
CA GLN A 359 -20.10 40.47 -23.01
C GLN A 359 -20.79 41.60 -22.24
N ARG A 360 -21.72 41.24 -21.35
CA ARG A 360 -22.38 42.18 -20.45
C ARG A 360 -21.84 41.97 -19.04
N ILE A 361 -21.30 43.02 -18.44
CA ILE A 361 -20.68 42.98 -17.12
C ILE A 361 -21.31 44.08 -16.27
N TYR A 362 -21.57 43.78 -15.00
CA TYR A 362 -22.01 44.80 -14.06
C TYR A 362 -20.81 45.60 -13.57
N ASN A 363 -20.79 46.91 -13.87
CA ASN A 363 -19.75 47.80 -13.36
C ASN A 363 -20.20 48.39 -12.02
N GLU A 364 -19.55 47.96 -10.93
CA GLU A 364 -19.89 48.39 -9.58
C GLU A 364 -19.72 49.90 -9.37
N SER A 365 -18.66 50.49 -9.94
CA SER A 365 -18.37 51.92 -9.78
C SER A 365 -19.46 52.82 -10.37
N LYS A 366 -20.04 52.42 -11.52
CA LYS A 366 -21.11 53.16 -12.20
C LYS A 366 -22.51 52.63 -11.89
N ARG A 367 -22.61 51.55 -11.09
CA ARG A 367 -23.86 50.85 -10.72
C ARG A 367 -24.77 50.55 -11.92
N ARG A 368 -24.19 50.11 -13.03
CA ARG A 368 -24.94 49.77 -14.25
C ARG A 368 -24.31 48.61 -14.99
N VAL A 369 -25.11 47.92 -15.79
CA VAL A 369 -24.61 46.91 -16.73
C VAL A 369 -23.94 47.62 -17.90
N GLU A 370 -22.67 47.32 -18.12
CA GLU A 370 -21.90 47.78 -19.28
C GLU A 370 -21.78 46.64 -20.29
N THR A 371 -21.89 47.00 -21.56
CA THR A 371 -21.66 46.08 -22.67
C THR A 371 -20.24 46.33 -23.17
N ILE A 372 -19.39 45.32 -23.11
CA ILE A 372 -18.01 45.39 -23.61
C ILE A 372 -17.84 44.40 -24.75
N GLY A 373 -16.92 44.69 -25.68
CA GLY A 373 -16.46 43.68 -26.62
C GLY A 373 -15.07 43.19 -26.30
N ARG A 374 -14.86 41.93 -26.66
CA ARG A 374 -13.62 41.19 -26.48
C ARG A 374 -13.22 40.61 -27.82
N PRO A 375 -12.01 40.88 -28.35
CA PRO A 375 -11.57 40.22 -29.58
C PRO A 375 -11.51 38.70 -29.36
N LYS A 376 -11.81 37.90 -30.39
CA LYS A 376 -11.76 36.43 -30.33
C LYS A 376 -10.38 35.91 -29.92
N GLU A 377 -9.32 36.63 -30.28
CA GLU A 377 -7.93 36.35 -29.93
C GLU A 377 -7.67 36.37 -28.40
N ALA A 378 -8.50 37.07 -27.64
CA ALA A 378 -8.39 37.11 -26.18
C ALA A 378 -8.85 35.80 -25.49
N PHE A 379 -9.38 34.85 -26.24
CA PHE A 379 -9.91 33.57 -25.75
C PHE A 379 -9.07 32.39 -26.23
N ALA A 380 -8.91 31.40 -25.34
CA ALA A 380 -8.11 30.19 -25.56
C ALA A 380 -8.58 29.31 -26.72
#